data_AF-A0A8B3RZV6-F1
#
_entry.id   AF-A0A8B3RZV6-F1
#
_cell.length_a   1.000
_cell.length_b   1.000
_cell.length_c   1.000
_cell.angle_alpha   90.00
_cell.angle_beta   90.00
_cell.angle_gamma   90.00
#
_symmetry.space_group_name_H-M   'P 1'
#
loop_
_entity.id
_entity.type
_entity.pdbx_description
1 polymer ?
#
loop_
_entity_poly.entity_id
_entity_poly.type
_entity_poly.pdbx_seq_one_letter_code
_entity_poly.pdbx_strand_id
1 'polypeptide(L)'
;MELYACLKSVLDDQMVFDYYCLLEKTLQWLDELRDILRISRKTNLKDSSPTDIDLDKIIAKTKGVLVKIRVESSKLGKQYQQIALAINNVFKSHWEELFVPDPIINGKKVSFK
;
A
#
# COMPACT_ATOMS: atom_id res chain seq x y z
N MET A 1 35.15 -10.31 3.37
CA MET A 1 35.45 -9.89 1.99
C MET A 1 34.82 -10.85 0.97
N GLU A 2 34.88 -12.17 1.19
CA GLU A 2 34.30 -13.19 0.30
C GLU A 2 32.76 -13.22 0.23
N LEU A 3 32.08 -13.05 1.37
CA LEU A 3 30.60 -13.01 1.39
C LEU A 3 30.02 -11.85 0.58
N TYR A 4 30.66 -10.68 0.65
CA TYR A 4 30.25 -9.49 -0.10
C TYR A 4 30.47 -9.69 -1.61
N ALA A 5 31.55 -10.36 -2.00
CA ALA A 5 31.81 -10.71 -3.39
C ALA A 5 30.80 -11.75 -3.93
N CYS A 6 30.45 -12.78 -3.13
CA CYS A 6 29.41 -13.75 -3.49
C CYS A 6 28.01 -13.12 -3.60
N LEU A 7 27.63 -12.26 -2.66
CA LEU A 7 26.35 -11.53 -2.71
C LEU A 7 26.30 -10.58 -3.90
N LYS A 8 27.42 -9.92 -4.21
CA LYS A 8 27.52 -9.05 -5.39
C LYS A 8 27.32 -9.84 -6.68
N SER A 9 27.98 -10.99 -6.84
CA SER A 9 27.78 -11.82 -8.04
C SER A 9 26.36 -12.36 -8.20
N VAL A 10 25.62 -12.56 -7.09
CA VAL A 10 24.20 -12.95 -7.12
C VAL A 10 23.31 -11.79 -7.54
N LEU A 11 23.63 -10.56 -7.13
CA LEU A 11 22.91 -9.35 -7.56
C LEU A 11 23.31 -8.86 -8.95
N ASP A 12 24.48 -9.26 -9.45
CA ASP A 12 24.92 -9.01 -10.82
C ASP A 12 24.21 -9.93 -11.83
N ASP A 13 23.56 -11.00 -11.37
CA ASP A 13 22.65 -11.79 -12.20
C ASP A 13 21.39 -10.98 -12.52
N GLN A 14 21.15 -10.74 -13.81
CA GLN A 14 20.04 -9.91 -14.26
C GLN A 14 18.67 -10.41 -13.80
N MET A 15 18.46 -11.73 -13.77
CA MET A 15 17.18 -12.30 -13.36
C MET A 15 16.95 -12.05 -11.87
N VAL A 16 17.98 -12.28 -11.05
CA VAL A 16 17.90 -12.02 -9.59
C VAL A 16 17.71 -10.54 -9.31
N PHE A 17 18.42 -9.67 -10.03
CA PHE A 17 18.28 -8.22 -9.93
C PHE A 17 16.87 -7.75 -10.29
N ASP A 18 16.30 -8.24 -11.39
CA ASP A 18 14.95 -7.87 -11.82
C ASP A 18 13.89 -8.28 -10.78
N TYR A 19 14.03 -9.48 -10.19
CA TYR A 19 13.15 -9.92 -9.10
C TYR A 19 13.36 -9.11 -7.81
N TYR A 20 14.60 -8.76 -7.48
CA TYR A 20 14.90 -7.89 -6.35
C TYR A 20 14.22 -6.52 -6.51
N CYS A 21 14.37 -5.87 -7.66
CA CYS A 21 13.73 -4.59 -7.96
C CYS A 21 12.20 -4.69 -7.91
N LEU A 22 11.63 -5.81 -8.39
CA LEU A 22 10.20 -6.05 -8.32
C LEU A 22 9.71 -6.16 -6.86
N LEU A 23 10.43 -6.89 -6.01
CA LEU A 23 10.11 -7.06 -4.59
C LEU A 23 10.23 -5.74 -3.84
N GLU A 24 11.34 -5.03 -4.02
CA GLU A 24 11.57 -3.71 -3.42
C GLU A 24 10.44 -2.75 -3.78
N LYS A 25 10.06 -2.70 -5.06
CA LYS A 25 8.99 -1.81 -5.52
C LYS A 25 7.63 -2.19 -4.98
N THR A 26 7.34 -3.49 -4.91
CA THR A 26 6.07 -3.99 -4.36
C THR A 26 5.95 -3.66 -2.86
N LEU A 27 7.06 -3.78 -2.11
CA LEU A 27 7.12 -3.39 -0.70
C LEU A 27 6.93 -1.88 -0.53
N GLN A 28 7.54 -1.06 -1.39
CA GLN A 28 7.35 0.39 -1.38
C GLN A 28 5.87 0.77 -1.55
N TRP A 29 5.17 0.20 -2.53
CA TRP A 29 3.74 0.47 -2.72
C TRP A 29 2.90 0.01 -1.54
N LEU A 30 3.24 -1.13 -0.94
CA LEU A 30 2.57 -1.63 0.26
C LEU A 30 2.77 -0.69 1.44
N ASP A 31 3.98 -0.16 1.64
CA ASP A 31 4.25 0.82 2.69
C ASP A 31 3.49 2.14 2.44
N GLU A 32 3.46 2.65 1.21
CA GLU A 32 2.69 3.85 0.84
C GLU A 32 1.19 3.67 1.15
N LEU A 33 0.60 2.53 0.75
CA LEU A 33 -0.79 2.21 1.08
C LEU A 33 -0.98 2.11 2.58
N ARG A 34 -0.09 1.43 3.30
CA ARG A 34 -0.21 1.24 4.74
C ARG A 34 -0.06 2.54 5.51
N ASP A 35 0.71 3.49 5.03
CA ASP A 35 0.77 4.81 5.65
C ASP A 35 -0.52 5.60 5.46
N ILE A 36 -1.14 5.53 4.27
CA ILE A 36 -2.44 6.15 4.00
C ILE A 36 -3.53 5.52 4.86
N LEU A 37 -3.53 4.19 4.95
CA LEU A 37 -4.47 3.41 5.75
C LEU A 37 -4.12 3.37 7.23
N ARG A 38 -2.98 3.95 7.61
CA ARG A 38 -2.48 4.02 8.98
C ARG A 38 -2.39 2.61 9.60
N ILE A 39 -1.88 1.64 8.86
CA ILE A 39 -1.69 0.25 9.29
C ILE A 39 -0.24 0.04 9.73
N SER A 40 -0.03 -0.27 11.01
CA SER A 40 1.32 -0.54 11.55
C SER A 40 1.90 -1.86 11.00
N ARG A 41 3.25 -2.02 11.03
CA ARG A 41 3.92 -3.27 10.53
C ARG A 41 3.67 -4.47 11.43
N LYS A 42 3.19 -4.24 12.66
CA LYS A 42 3.13 -5.25 13.72
C LYS A 42 1.71 -5.59 14.17
N THR A 43 0.76 -4.65 14.17
CA THR A 43 -0.43 -4.77 15.04
C THR A 43 -1.71 -4.05 14.55
N ASN A 44 -1.87 -3.84 13.24
CA ASN A 44 -3.18 -3.59 12.63
C ASN A 44 -3.91 -2.26 12.86
N LEU A 45 -3.27 -1.15 13.27
CA LEU A 45 -3.65 0.26 13.02
C LEU A 45 -2.64 1.16 13.78
N LYS A 46 -2.42 2.41 13.36
CA LYS A 46 -1.59 3.39 14.10
C LYS A 46 -2.48 3.98 15.20
N ASP A 47 -2.00 3.90 16.45
CA ASP A 47 -2.69 4.22 17.72
C ASP A 47 -3.12 5.69 17.92
N SER A 48 -3.41 6.46 16.86
CA SER A 48 -3.82 7.86 17.02
C SER A 48 -5.09 8.11 16.24
N SER A 49 -6.17 8.52 16.88
CA SER A 49 -7.34 9.08 16.20
C SER A 49 -6.96 10.46 15.63
N PRO A 50 -7.05 10.71 14.31
CA PRO A 50 -6.87 12.06 13.78
C PRO A 50 -8.08 12.88 14.22
N THR A 51 -7.85 14.04 14.80
CA THR A 51 -8.89 14.99 15.14
C THR A 51 -9.51 15.66 13.91
N ASP A 52 -8.81 15.61 12.76
CA ASP A 52 -9.29 16.08 11.46
C ASP A 52 -8.88 15.09 10.36
N ILE A 53 -9.82 14.26 9.91
CA ILE A 53 -9.64 13.43 8.72
C ILE A 53 -10.25 14.17 7.52
N ASP A 54 -9.38 14.66 6.65
CA ASP A 54 -9.78 15.13 5.32
C ASP A 54 -9.96 13.92 4.40
N LEU A 55 -11.22 13.50 4.27
CA LEU A 55 -11.62 12.35 3.46
C LEU A 55 -11.20 12.51 1.99
N ASP A 56 -11.38 13.70 1.41
CA ASP A 56 -11.05 13.97 0.01
C ASP A 56 -9.55 13.84 -0.23
N LYS A 57 -8.73 14.31 0.71
CA LYS A 57 -7.27 14.16 0.66
C LYS A 57 -6.83 12.69 0.76
N ILE A 58 -7.49 11.89 1.58
CA ILE A 58 -7.20 10.45 1.69
C ILE A 58 -7.60 9.70 0.42
N ILE A 59 -8.78 9.99 -0.12
CA ILE A 59 -9.26 9.41 -1.38
C ILE A 59 -8.30 9.76 -2.52
N ALA A 60 -7.89 11.03 -2.63
CA ALA A 60 -6.96 11.49 -3.65
C ALA A 60 -5.60 10.78 -3.54
N LYS A 61 -5.04 10.67 -2.34
CA LYS A 61 -3.77 9.96 -2.10
C LYS A 61 -3.87 8.48 -2.47
N THR A 62 -4.93 7.80 -2.05
CA THR A 62 -5.10 6.37 -2.35
C THR A 62 -5.25 6.12 -3.84
N LYS A 63 -6.07 6.91 -4.53
CA LYS A 63 -6.20 6.84 -6.00
C LYS A 63 -4.86 7.09 -6.69
N GLY A 64 -4.07 8.04 -6.20
CA GLY A 64 -2.72 8.31 -6.70
C GLY A 64 -1.79 7.10 -6.63
N VAL A 65 -1.75 6.40 -5.49
CA VAL A 65 -0.94 5.18 -5.32
C VAL A 65 -1.43 4.05 -6.21
N LEU A 66 -2.75 3.86 -6.35
CA LEU A 66 -3.31 2.82 -7.23
C LEU A 66 -3.01 3.07 -8.72
N VAL A 67 -3.02 4.34 -9.15
CA VAL A 67 -2.58 4.73 -10.49
C VAL A 67 -1.08 4.46 -10.68
N LYS A 68 -0.24 4.79 -9.69
CA LYS A 68 1.20 4.46 -9.73
C LYS A 68 1.42 2.97 -9.89
N ILE A 69 0.77 2.13 -9.06
CA ILE A 69 0.85 0.66 -9.16
C ILE A 69 0.50 0.22 -10.59
N ARG A 70 -0.59 0.73 -11.16
CA ARG A 70 -1.00 0.39 -12.53
C ARG A 70 0.05 0.75 -13.58
N VAL A 71 0.64 1.94 -13.50
CA VAL A 71 1.60 2.44 -14.50
C VAL A 71 2.97 1.78 -14.34
N GLU A 72 3.47 1.70 -13.12
CA GLU A 72 4.81 1.20 -12.83
C GLU A 72 4.87 -0.33 -12.94
N SER A 73 3.81 -1.06 -12.59
CA SER A 73 3.74 -2.52 -12.80
C SER A 73 3.87 -2.93 -14.27
N SER A 74 3.25 -2.15 -15.16
CA SER A 74 3.36 -2.35 -16.61
C SER A 74 4.79 -2.20 -17.11
N LYS A 75 5.58 -1.30 -16.50
CA LYS A 75 7.01 -1.12 -16.83
C LYS A 75 7.88 -2.27 -16.31
N LEU A 76 7.40 -2.98 -15.27
CA LEU A 76 8.04 -4.16 -14.70
C LEU A 76 7.55 -5.48 -15.34
N GLY A 77 6.80 -5.41 -16.45
CA GLY A 77 6.30 -6.60 -17.16
C GLY A 77 5.25 -7.41 -16.42
N LYS A 78 4.61 -6.83 -15.38
CA LYS A 78 3.58 -7.50 -14.58
C LYS A 78 2.22 -6.81 -14.75
N GLN A 79 1.15 -7.59 -14.65
CA GLN A 79 -0.22 -7.09 -14.73
C GLN A 79 -0.86 -6.97 -13.34
N TYR A 80 -0.40 -6.02 -12.52
CA TYR A 80 -1.02 -5.74 -11.22
C TYR A 80 -2.30 -4.89 -11.32
N GLN A 81 -2.78 -4.64 -12.55
CA GLN A 81 -3.98 -3.87 -12.86
C GLN A 81 -5.23 -4.44 -12.17
N GLN A 82 -5.40 -5.77 -12.17
CA GLN A 82 -6.55 -6.42 -11.54
C GLN A 82 -6.53 -6.25 -10.02
N ILE A 83 -5.35 -6.31 -9.40
CA ILE A 83 -5.18 -6.09 -7.95
C ILE A 83 -5.52 -4.64 -7.60
N ALA A 84 -4.96 -3.67 -8.33
CA ALA A 84 -5.25 -2.26 -8.10
C ALA A 84 -6.74 -1.93 -8.28
N LEU A 85 -7.40 -2.55 -9.27
CA LEU A 85 -8.83 -2.40 -9.51
C LEU A 85 -9.67 -2.99 -8.38
N ALA A 86 -9.35 -4.20 -7.92
CA ALA A 86 -10.03 -4.85 -6.81
C ALA A 86 -9.93 -4.02 -5.52
N ILE A 87 -8.73 -3.53 -5.19
CA ILE A 87 -8.50 -2.65 -4.04
C ILE A 87 -9.34 -1.37 -4.16
N ASN A 88 -9.32 -0.71 -5.32
CA ASN A 88 -10.11 0.52 -5.54
C ASN A 88 -11.61 0.30 -5.36
N ASN A 89 -12.13 -0.83 -5.83
CA ASN A 89 -13.56 -1.14 -5.75
C ASN A 89 -14.01 -1.36 -4.31
N VAL A 90 -13.23 -2.09 -3.50
CA VAL A 90 -13.50 -2.25 -2.08
C VAL A 90 -13.51 -0.89 -1.39
N PHE A 91 -12.48 -0.07 -1.60
CA PHE A 91 -12.41 1.25 -0.97
C PHE A 91 -13.58 2.17 -1.35
N LYS A 92 -14.01 2.18 -2.62
CA LYS A 92 -15.18 2.96 -3.06
C LYS A 92 -16.44 2.66 -2.26
N SER A 93 -16.65 1.41 -1.85
CA SER A 93 -17.81 1.01 -1.06
C SER A 93 -17.69 1.32 0.43
N HIS A 94 -16.50 1.68 0.93
CA HIS A 94 -16.23 1.79 2.36
C HIS A 94 -15.54 3.10 2.78
N TRP A 95 -15.39 4.10 1.89
CA TRP A 95 -14.71 5.36 2.22
C TRP A 95 -15.34 6.08 3.43
N GLU A 96 -16.67 6.20 3.42
CA GLU A 96 -17.44 6.85 4.50
C GLU A 96 -17.48 6.03 5.79
N GLU A 97 -17.17 4.73 5.73
CA GLU A 97 -17.10 3.87 6.92
C GLU A 97 -15.69 3.88 7.53
N LEU A 98 -14.66 4.02 6.72
CA LEU A 98 -13.26 3.84 7.13
C LEU A 98 -12.58 5.13 7.61
N PHE A 99 -13.07 6.29 7.20
CA PHE A 99 -12.35 7.56 7.35
C PHE A 99 -13.19 8.72 7.90
N VAL A 100 -14.34 8.43 8.49
CA VAL A 100 -15.14 9.41 9.25
C VAL A 100 -14.72 9.43 10.73
N PRO A 101 -14.94 10.55 11.45
CA PRO A 101 -14.62 10.65 12.88
C PRO A 101 -15.34 9.60 13.76
N ASP A 102 -16.55 9.18 13.35
CA ASP A 102 -17.39 8.16 13.99
C ASP A 102 -17.62 6.98 13.01
N PRO A 103 -16.64 6.10 12.81
CA PRO A 103 -16.73 5.03 11.81
C PRO A 103 -17.79 4.01 12.18
N ILE A 104 -18.63 3.64 11.20
CA ILE A 104 -19.67 2.62 11.35
C ILE A 104 -19.22 1.39 10.59
N ILE A 105 -18.99 0.28 11.30
CA ILE A 105 -18.62 -1.00 10.71
C ILE A 105 -19.75 -1.98 10.97
N ASN A 106 -20.36 -2.53 9.90
CA ASN A 106 -21.49 -3.47 10.00
C ASN A 106 -22.65 -2.93 10.88
N GLY A 107 -22.97 -1.64 10.74
CA GLY A 107 -24.05 -0.98 11.51
C GLY A 107 -23.72 -0.67 12.97
N LYS A 108 -22.47 -0.87 13.42
CA LYS A 108 -22.02 -0.52 14.77
C LYS A 108 -21.01 0.62 14.73
N LYS A 109 -21.23 1.66 15.54
CA LYS A 109 -20.21 2.70 15.78
C LYS A 109 -19.00 2.08 16.46
N VAL A 110 -17.81 2.37 15.94
CA VAL A 110 -16.53 1.93 16.50
C VAL A 110 -15.79 3.16 17.01
N SER A 111 -15.56 3.23 18.32
CA SER A 111 -14.69 4.27 18.89
C SER A 111 -13.23 3.84 18.71
N PHE A 112 -12.43 4.64 18.01
CA PHE A 112 -10.97 4.49 18.06
C PHE A 112 -10.47 5.09 19.38
N LYS A 113 -9.78 4.27 20.20
CA LYS A 113 -9.03 4.73 21.39
C LYS A 113 -7.65 5.23 21.01
#